data_AF-A0A7Y9I346-F1
#
_entry.id   AF-A0A7Y9I346-F1
#
_cell.length_a   1.000
_cell.length_b   1.000
_cell.length_c   1.000
_cell.angle_alpha   90.00
_cell.angle_beta   90.00
_cell.angle_gamma   90.00
#
_symmetry.space_group_name_H-M   'P 1'
#
loop_
_entity.id
_entity.type
_entity.pdbx_description
1 polymer ?
#
loop_
_entity_poly.entity_id
_entity_poly.type
_entity_poly.pdbx_seq_one_letter_code
_entity_poly.pdbx_strand_id
1 'polypeptide(L)'
;MQLVIVKRSGVVEPFNRDKVVSGVRKACKGRPVDETQLARLGQVVEDTLRACGQSEIPADEVGVAILGPLRELDQVAYLRFASVYKQYHSLEDFESEIAMLRIESEPLGIEPLIPDRVADNKVSNFTPHKLTPGRTEA
;
A
#
# COMPACT_ATOMS: atom_id res chain seq x y z
N MET A 1 -18.76 23.61 -15.97
CA MET A 1 -17.92 24.44 -15.09
C MET A 1 -16.47 24.03 -15.24
N GLN A 2 -15.54 24.98 -15.23
CA GLN A 2 -14.11 24.70 -15.33
C GLN A 2 -13.56 24.32 -13.96
N LEU A 3 -12.85 23.20 -13.87
CA LEU A 3 -12.18 22.75 -12.65
C LEU A 3 -10.89 23.54 -12.46
N VAL A 4 -10.71 24.17 -11.30
CA VAL A 4 -9.48 24.92 -10.97
C VAL A 4 -8.80 24.35 -9.74
N ILE A 5 -7.48 24.46 -9.71
CA ILE A 5 -6.60 23.97 -8.65
C ILE A 5 -6.01 25.15 -7.90
N VAL A 6 -6.18 25.14 -6.58
CA VAL A 6 -5.61 26.12 -5.64
C VAL A 6 -4.31 25.55 -5.06
N LYS A 7 -3.18 26.15 -5.38
CA LYS A 7 -1.86 25.78 -4.83
C LYS A 7 -1.73 26.24 -3.38
N ARG A 8 -0.80 25.62 -2.64
CA ARG A 8 -0.40 26.07 -1.29
C ARG A 8 0.06 27.54 -1.25
N SER A 9 0.58 28.07 -2.36
CA SER A 9 0.94 29.48 -2.50
C SER A 9 -0.26 30.43 -2.65
N GLY A 10 -1.49 29.91 -2.72
CA GLY A 10 -2.71 30.67 -3.04
C GLY A 10 -2.93 30.91 -4.53
N VAL A 11 -2.00 30.48 -5.40
CA VAL A 11 -2.16 30.58 -6.85
C VAL A 11 -3.26 29.64 -7.33
N VAL A 12 -4.19 30.16 -8.12
CA VAL A 12 -5.25 29.39 -8.77
C VAL A 12 -4.90 29.16 -10.23
N GLU A 13 -4.97 27.93 -10.69
CA GLU A 13 -4.76 27.58 -12.09
C GLU A 13 -5.80 26.56 -12.59
N PRO A 14 -6.12 26.51 -13.88
CA PRO A 14 -6.97 25.45 -14.42
C PRO A 14 -6.37 24.07 -14.15
N PHE A 15 -7.22 23.08 -13.83
CA PHE A 15 -6.79 21.69 -13.80
C PHE A 15 -6.20 21.29 -15.15
N ASN A 16 -5.03 20.67 -15.12
CA ASN A 16 -4.34 20.18 -16.29
C ASN A 16 -3.97 18.71 -16.09
N ARG A 17 -4.60 17.84 -16.89
CA ARG A 17 -4.40 16.40 -16.85
C ARG A 17 -2.97 15.99 -17.19
N ASP A 18 -2.28 16.72 -18.07
CA ASP A 18 -0.90 16.42 -18.44
C ASP A 18 0.06 16.57 -17.25
N LYS A 19 -0.24 17.50 -16.32
CA LYS A 19 0.53 17.63 -15.07
C LYS A 19 0.37 16.41 -14.18
N VAL A 20 -0.84 15.86 -14.08
CA VAL A 20 -1.12 14.62 -13.35
C VAL A 20 -0.33 13.46 -13.96
N VAL A 21 -0.47 13.26 -15.27
CA VAL A 21 0.22 12.18 -16.01
C VAL A 21 1.74 12.31 -15.86
N SER A 22 2.30 13.52 -16.00
CA SER A 22 3.73 13.77 -15.84
C SER A 22 4.25 13.43 -14.43
N GLY A 23 3.46 13.74 -13.39
CA GLY A 23 3.77 13.38 -12.01
C GLY A 23 3.79 11.87 -11.79
N VAL A 24 2.76 11.18 -12.27
CA VAL A 24 2.59 9.72 -12.14
C VAL A 24 3.64 8.95 -12.94
N ARG A 25 3.94 9.40 -14.16
CA ARG A 25 4.94 8.76 -15.05
C ARG A 25 6.29 8.57 -14.36
N LYS A 26 6.72 9.52 -13.51
CA LYS A 26 7.97 9.40 -12.74
C LYS A 26 7.93 8.22 -11.78
N ALA A 27 6.80 8.00 -11.09
CA ALA A 27 6.62 6.87 -10.18
C ALA A 27 6.55 5.52 -10.92
N CYS A 28 5.98 5.51 -12.13
CA CYS A 28 5.86 4.34 -12.99
C CYS A 28 7.16 3.95 -13.72
N LYS A 29 8.26 4.70 -13.60
CA LYS A 29 9.50 4.42 -14.35
C LYS A 29 10.03 3.00 -14.07
N GLY A 30 10.15 2.19 -15.12
CA GLY A 30 10.62 0.80 -15.04
C GLY A 30 9.55 -0.22 -14.61
N ARG A 31 8.28 0.20 -14.54
CA ARG A 31 7.12 -0.66 -14.29
C ARG A 31 6.41 -1.00 -15.62
N PRO A 32 5.65 -2.09 -15.69
CA PRO A 32 4.87 -2.48 -16.87
C PRO A 32 3.59 -1.62 -16.98
N VAL A 33 3.76 -0.30 -17.14
CA VAL A 33 2.66 0.66 -17.28
C VAL A 33 2.85 1.42 -18.58
N ASP A 34 1.86 1.35 -19.47
CA ASP A 34 1.87 2.02 -20.76
C ASP A 34 1.21 3.42 -20.73
N GLU A 35 1.41 4.20 -21.80
CA GLU A 35 0.88 5.57 -21.92
C GLU A 35 -0.66 5.62 -21.97
N THR A 36 -1.32 4.56 -22.46
CA THR A 36 -2.79 4.47 -22.49
C THR A 36 -3.34 4.31 -21.08
N GLN A 37 -2.69 3.48 -20.27
CA GLN A 37 -3.02 3.31 -18.85
C GLN A 37 -2.82 4.61 -18.07
N LEU A 38 -1.73 5.34 -18.32
CA LEU A 38 -1.50 6.65 -17.71
C LEU A 38 -2.56 7.69 -18.12
N ALA A 39 -2.92 7.73 -19.40
CA ALA A 39 -3.97 8.62 -19.89
C ALA A 39 -5.34 8.29 -19.24
N ARG A 40 -5.66 7.00 -19.10
CA ARG A 40 -6.86 6.53 -18.41
C ARG A 40 -6.83 6.90 -16.93
N LEU A 41 -5.71 6.74 -16.25
CA LEU A 41 -5.55 7.18 -14.87
C LEU A 41 -5.81 8.68 -14.74
N GLY A 42 -5.23 9.51 -15.62
CA GLY A 42 -5.48 10.95 -15.63
C GLY A 42 -6.96 11.32 -15.81
N GLN A 43 -7.68 10.56 -16.65
CA GLN A 43 -9.13 10.71 -16.81
C GLN A 43 -9.89 10.35 -15.53
N VAL A 44 -9.58 9.21 -14.90
CA VAL A 44 -10.23 8.78 -13.65
C VAL A 44 -10.00 9.79 -12.53
N VAL A 45 -8.78 10.34 -12.41
CA VAL A 45 -8.48 11.40 -11.44
C VAL A 45 -9.36 12.61 -11.69
N GLU A 46 -9.46 13.08 -12.94
CA GLU A 46 -10.30 14.23 -13.27
C GLU A 46 -11.78 13.99 -12.96
N ASP A 47 -12.29 12.81 -13.29
CA ASP A 47 -13.68 12.44 -13.01
C ASP A 47 -13.95 12.37 -11.51
N THR A 48 -12.98 11.86 -10.73
CA THR A 48 -13.04 11.84 -9.26
C THR A 48 -13.10 13.25 -8.68
N LEU A 49 -12.25 14.15 -9.19
CA LEU A 49 -12.24 15.56 -8.76
C LEU A 49 -13.51 16.29 -9.17
N ARG A 50 -14.13 15.96 -10.31
CA ARG A 50 -15.41 16.55 -10.70
C ARG A 50 -16.57 16.01 -9.87
N ALA A 51 -16.53 14.73 -9.49
CA ALA A 51 -17.57 14.08 -8.72
C ALA A 51 -17.72 14.65 -7.30
N CYS A 52 -16.68 15.28 -6.74
CA CYS A 52 -16.79 15.97 -5.44
C CYS A 52 -17.69 17.22 -5.49
N GLY A 53 -18.05 17.71 -6.68
CA GLY A 53 -18.96 18.85 -6.87
C GLY A 53 -18.35 20.22 -6.57
N GLN A 54 -17.05 20.28 -6.24
CA GLN A 54 -16.35 21.54 -5.98
C GLN A 54 -15.77 22.13 -7.28
N SER A 55 -15.88 23.44 -7.44
CA SER A 55 -15.26 24.16 -8.56
C SER A 55 -13.78 24.44 -8.33
N GLU A 56 -13.37 24.55 -7.06
CA GLU A 56 -12.01 24.85 -6.63
C GLU A 56 -11.48 23.68 -5.79
N ILE A 57 -10.36 23.10 -6.20
CA ILE A 57 -9.76 21.93 -5.54
C ILE A 57 -8.38 22.31 -5.01
N PRO A 58 -8.08 22.06 -3.73
CA PRO A 58 -6.71 22.17 -3.22
C PRO A 58 -5.76 21.24 -3.98
N ALA A 59 -4.56 21.72 -4.31
CA ALA A 59 -3.57 20.91 -5.03
C ALA A 59 -3.20 19.61 -4.30
N ASP A 60 -3.31 19.60 -2.97
CA ASP A 60 -3.10 18.43 -2.16
C ASP A 60 -4.16 17.37 -2.47
N GLU A 61 -5.43 17.72 -2.61
CA GLU A 61 -6.50 16.76 -2.94
C GLU A 61 -6.30 16.08 -4.30
N VAL A 62 -5.67 16.76 -5.26
CA VAL A 62 -5.28 16.14 -6.54
C VAL A 62 -4.31 14.98 -6.31
N GLY A 63 -3.34 15.15 -5.40
CA GLY A 63 -2.41 14.08 -5.05
C GLY A 63 -3.11 12.90 -4.37
N VAL A 64 -4.08 13.16 -3.51
CA VAL A 64 -4.92 12.10 -2.91
C VAL A 64 -5.74 11.38 -3.97
N ALA A 65 -6.35 12.11 -4.91
CA ALA A 65 -7.15 11.53 -5.99
C ALA A 65 -6.32 10.65 -6.94
N ILE A 66 -5.00 10.87 -7.05
CA ILE A 66 -4.08 10.03 -7.83
C ILE A 66 -3.84 8.68 -7.14
N LEU A 67 -3.75 8.66 -5.81
CA LEU A 67 -3.33 7.50 -5.04
C LEU A 67 -4.21 6.27 -5.28
N GLY A 68 -5.54 6.43 -5.28
CA GLY A 68 -6.48 5.32 -5.50
C GLY A 68 -6.28 4.63 -6.86
N PRO A 69 -6.47 5.34 -7.98
CA PRO A 69 -6.28 4.78 -9.32
C PRO A 69 -4.87 4.25 -9.56
N LEU A 70 -3.84 4.90 -8.99
CA LEU A 70 -2.46 4.44 -9.13
C LEU A 70 -2.20 3.13 -8.36
N ARG A 71 -2.84 2.95 -7.19
CA ARG A 71 -2.76 1.71 -6.41
C ARG A 71 -3.32 0.52 -7.17
N GLU A 72 -4.47 0.71 -7.83
CA GLU A 72 -5.10 -0.31 -8.68
C GLU A 72 -4.26 -0.62 -9.91
N LEU A 73 -3.60 0.40 -10.47
CA LEU A 73 -2.77 0.25 -11.65
C LEU A 73 -1.45 -0.47 -11.36
N ASP A 74 -0.72 -0.04 -10.32
CA ASP A 74 0.55 -0.65 -9.92
C ASP A 74 0.93 -0.27 -8.47
N GLN A 75 0.92 -1.26 -7.58
CA GLN A 75 1.21 -1.05 -6.14
C GLN A 75 2.62 -0.50 -5.86
N VAL A 76 3.62 -0.83 -6.70
CA VAL A 76 5.00 -0.35 -6.51
C VAL A 76 5.11 1.13 -6.94
N ALA A 77 4.51 1.50 -8.07
CA ALA A 77 4.40 2.89 -8.49
C ALA A 77 3.62 3.72 -7.48
N TYR A 78 2.53 3.16 -6.93
CA TYR A 78 1.80 3.75 -5.82
C TYR A 78 2.70 4.05 -4.63
N LEU A 79 3.47 3.07 -4.12
CA LEU A 79 4.36 3.28 -2.97
C LEU A 79 5.40 4.38 -3.24
N ARG A 80 5.96 4.44 -4.45
CA ARG A 80 6.93 5.47 -4.86
C ARG A 80 6.32 6.86 -4.93
N PHE A 81 5.06 6.95 -5.35
CA PHE A 81 4.33 8.21 -5.40
C PHE A 81 3.92 8.65 -3.99
N ALA A 82 3.35 7.72 -3.22
CA ALA A 82 2.90 7.91 -1.85
C ALA A 82 4.05 8.35 -0.93
N SER A 83 5.26 7.83 -1.10
CA SER A 83 6.40 8.21 -0.25
C SER A 83 6.76 9.68 -0.35
N VAL A 84 6.61 10.29 -1.53
CA VAL A 84 6.85 11.73 -1.72
C VAL A 84 5.66 12.53 -1.23
N TYR A 85 4.45 12.10 -1.59
CA TYR A 85 3.24 12.86 -1.32
C TYR A 85 2.85 12.85 0.17
N LYS A 86 2.89 11.68 0.82
CA LYS A 86 2.65 11.49 2.25
C LYS A 86 3.90 11.76 3.11
N GLN A 87 5.01 12.16 2.48
CA GLN A 87 6.27 12.51 3.16
C GLN A 87 6.79 11.39 4.08
N TYR A 88 6.99 10.20 3.53
CA TYR A 88 7.60 9.12 4.31
C TYR A 88 9.02 9.51 4.71
N HIS A 89 9.34 9.33 5.99
CA HIS A 89 10.60 9.69 6.59
C HIS A 89 11.34 8.48 7.15
N SER A 90 10.66 7.34 7.34
CA SER A 90 11.26 6.14 7.92
C SER A 90 10.84 4.85 7.21
N LEU A 91 11.49 3.75 7.58
CA LEU A 91 11.13 2.43 7.07
C LEU A 91 9.74 1.99 7.59
N GLU A 92 9.40 2.38 8.81
CA GLU A 92 8.12 2.08 9.45
C GLU A 92 6.94 2.68 8.67
N ASP A 93 7.12 3.83 8.01
CA ASP A 93 6.11 4.41 7.11
C ASP A 93 5.82 3.49 5.92
N PHE A 94 6.87 2.93 5.32
CA PHE A 94 6.73 1.95 4.23
C PHE A 94 6.11 0.65 4.72
N GLU A 95 6.55 0.13 5.87
CA GLU A 95 6.00 -1.10 6.45
C GLU A 95 4.51 -0.97 6.73
N SER A 96 4.10 0.16 7.31
CA SER A 96 2.69 0.47 7.59
C SER A 96 1.86 0.51 6.31
N GLU A 97 2.36 1.18 5.27
CA GLU A 97 1.66 1.25 3.99
C GLU A 97 1.61 -0.10 3.26
N ILE A 98 2.69 -0.88 3.28
CA ILE A 98 2.73 -2.23 2.70
C ILE A 98 1.76 -3.16 3.43
N ALA A 99 1.67 -3.08 4.75
CA ALA A 99 0.71 -3.86 5.54
C ALA A 99 -0.74 -3.53 5.12
N MET A 100 -1.06 -2.25 4.94
CA MET A 100 -2.37 -1.81 4.43
C MET A 100 -2.65 -2.37 3.03
N LEU A 101 -1.70 -2.29 2.10
CA LEU A 101 -1.85 -2.82 0.75
C LEU A 101 -2.10 -4.33 0.73
N ARG A 102 -1.47 -5.08 1.63
CA ARG A 102 -1.68 -6.54 1.74
C ARG A 102 -3.10 -6.87 2.20
N ILE A 103 -3.63 -6.13 3.18
CA ILE A 103 -5.00 -6.33 3.67
C ILE A 103 -6.02 -6.08 2.55
N GLU A 104 -5.81 -5.03 1.75
CA GLU A 104 -6.71 -4.68 0.65
C GLU A 104 -6.60 -5.63 -0.56
N SER A 105 -5.45 -6.28 -0.75
CA SER A 105 -5.21 -7.21 -1.87
C SER A 105 -5.83 -8.59 -1.66
N GLU A 106 -6.19 -8.94 -0.42
CA GLU A 106 -6.82 -10.21 -0.06
C GLU A 106 -8.35 -10.07 -0.14
N PRO A 107 -9.03 -10.64 -1.16
CA PRO A 107 -10.47 -10.78 -1.11
C PRO A 107 -10.79 -11.79 0.00
N LEU A 108 -11.54 -11.35 1.02
CA LEU A 108 -12.03 -12.14 2.16
C LEU A 108 -12.11 -13.66 1.88
N GLY A 109 -11.19 -14.42 2.48
CA GLY A 109 -11.19 -15.88 2.39
C GLY A 109 -10.11 -16.62 3.20
N ILE A 110 -9.20 -15.93 3.91
CA ILE A 110 -8.20 -16.61 4.74
C ILE A 110 -8.23 -16.02 6.16
N GLU A 111 -8.54 -16.89 7.11
CA GLU A 111 -8.48 -16.62 8.55
C GLU A 111 -7.04 -16.18 8.92
N PRO A 112 -6.86 -15.10 9.69
CA PRO A 112 -5.53 -14.57 9.96
C PRO A 112 -4.68 -15.65 10.64
N LEU A 113 -3.54 -16.01 10.02
CA LEU A 113 -2.46 -16.73 10.67
C LEU A 113 -1.92 -15.85 11.80
N ILE A 114 -2.53 -15.96 12.98
CA ILE A 114 -1.90 -15.58 14.24
C ILE A 114 -0.67 -16.49 14.34
N PRO A 115 0.57 -15.97 14.36
CA PRO A 115 1.73 -16.79 14.69
C PRO A 115 1.45 -17.36 16.08
N ASP A 116 1.43 -18.70 16.18
CA ASP A 116 1.13 -19.40 17.41
C ASP A 116 1.85 -18.71 18.56
N ARG A 117 1.04 -18.12 19.44
CA ARG A 117 1.50 -17.75 20.77
C ARG A 117 2.18 -18.98 21.31
N VAL A 118 3.44 -18.83 21.73
CA VAL A 118 4.19 -19.82 22.50
C VAL A 118 3.28 -20.22 23.67
N ALA A 119 2.55 -21.32 23.49
CA ALA A 119 1.72 -21.91 24.52
C ALA A 119 2.64 -22.83 25.30
N ASP A 120 2.91 -22.39 26.51
CA ASP A 120 3.40 -23.20 27.61
C ASP A 120 2.90 -24.65 27.51
N ASN A 121 3.82 -25.62 27.53
CA ASN A 121 3.42 -26.94 28.02
C ASN A 121 4.52 -27.61 28.85
N LYS A 122 4.31 -27.46 30.16
CA LYS A 122 4.45 -28.46 31.23
C LYS A 122 5.81 -29.14 31.47
N VAL A 123 6.36 -28.76 32.62
CA VAL A 123 6.93 -29.69 33.60
C VAL A 123 6.06 -30.95 33.71
N SER A 124 6.61 -32.12 33.37
CA SER A 124 6.10 -33.40 33.88
C SER A 124 7.18 -34.51 33.85
N ASN A 125 7.62 -34.83 35.06
CA ASN A 125 7.95 -36.16 35.60
C ASN A 125 9.14 -36.95 35.03
N PHE A 126 10.25 -36.84 35.75
CA PHE A 126 11.29 -37.88 35.83
C PHE A 126 10.74 -39.05 36.67
N THR A 127 10.66 -40.25 36.10
CA THR A 127 10.47 -41.49 36.86
C THR A 127 11.58 -42.47 36.46
N PRO A 128 12.44 -42.93 37.40
CA PRO A 128 13.59 -43.75 37.06
C PRO A 128 13.16 -45.21 36.96
N HIS A 129 13.34 -45.85 35.79
CA HIS A 129 13.21 -47.29 35.70
C HIS A 129 14.58 -47.97 35.72
N LYS A 130 14.79 -48.75 36.79
CA LYS A 130 15.95 -49.59 37.04
C LYS A 130 16.19 -50.57 35.89
N LEU A 131 17.44 -50.72 35.45
CA LEU A 131 17.92 -51.92 34.75
C LEU A 131 18.93 -52.65 35.64
N THR A 132 18.59 -53.88 36.00
CA THR A 132 19.45 -55.07 36.20
C THR A 132 18.52 -56.26 36.51
N PRO A 133 18.92 -57.54 36.38
CA PRO A 133 20.14 -58.13 35.79
C PRO A 133 19.88 -59.36 34.87
N GLY A 134 20.93 -59.85 34.19
CA GLY A 134 21.03 -61.22 33.61
C GLY A 134 22.03 -61.24 32.44
N ARG A 135 23.32 -61.62 32.58
CA ARG A 135 23.88 -63.00 32.58
C ARG A 135 23.21 -63.86 31.49
N THR A 136 23.88 -64.33 30.44
CA THR A 136 24.96 -65.35 30.48
C THR A 136 25.58 -65.57 29.07
N GLU A 137 26.93 -65.61 29.04
CA GLU A 137 27.88 -66.47 28.28
C GLU A 137 27.67 -66.84 26.80
N ALA A 138 28.67 -66.51 25.98
CA ALA A 138 29.51 -67.46 25.22
C ALA A 138 30.85 -66.79 24.83
#